data_AF-A0AAI7ZID8-F1
#
_entry.id   AF-A0AAI7ZID8-F1
#
_cell.length_a   1.000
_cell.length_b   1.000
_cell.length_c   1.000
_cell.angle_alpha   90.00
_cell.angle_beta   90.00
_cell.angle_gamma   90.00
#
_symmetry.space_group_name_H-M   'P 1'
#
loop_
_entity.id
_entity.type
_entity.pdbx_description
1 polymer ?
#
loop_
_entity_poly.entity_id
_entity_poly.type
_entity_poly.pdbx_seq_one_letter_code
_entity_poly.pdbx_strand_id
1 'polypeptide(L)'
;MLSHPDKDHCLGLARHFYLGPIEDYPDDKKADKDKRIVIREIWSSPLVFRRRSKEHVLCDDALAFNREAKRRVKQYRHGLGNKDGERVLLMGEDVDGKTDDLAPIVIKPGSTFSRINGANSSYFEATLLAPILCEDPDIVEELKKNNSSIVINFALESVEAGRPRCKFLSGGDAEVYVWELLWAEYGKSGELQYDLLQAPHHCSWHSLSWDSWSEKGEKAQVSAEARAALGQAKTGAVIVASSKRILDDKNDPPCIRAKREYESILAAVGGKFMCTGEYPQYWEQAPLDLQVSFGAVRVRKAGAGSSTVAALAAAPRAGSPR
;
A
#
# COMPACT_ATOMS: atom_id res chain seq x y z
N MET A 1 -1.17 6.83 -2.44
CA MET A 1 -0.54 6.53 -1.14
C MET A 1 0.87 6.04 -1.41
N LEU A 2 1.85 6.40 -0.58
CA LEU A 2 3.17 5.77 -0.59
C LEU A 2 3.33 5.00 0.71
N SER A 3 3.40 3.68 0.65
CA SER A 3 3.42 2.80 1.83
C SER A 3 4.74 2.84 2.59
N HIS A 4 5.86 2.99 1.87
CA HIS A 4 7.23 3.06 2.36
C HIS A 4 8.06 3.90 1.37
N PRO A 5 9.12 4.64 1.79
CA PRO A 5 9.78 5.64 0.95
C PRO A 5 11.00 5.08 0.21
N ASP A 6 11.18 3.77 0.22
CA ASP A 6 12.25 3.10 -0.50
C ASP A 6 12.07 3.21 -2.01
N LYS A 7 13.20 3.08 -2.71
CA LYS A 7 13.31 3.45 -4.12
C LYS A 7 12.37 2.61 -4.99
N ASP A 8 12.31 1.31 -4.78
CA ASP A 8 11.42 0.37 -5.44
C ASP A 8 9.92 0.62 -5.20
N HIS A 9 9.54 1.49 -4.26
CA HIS A 9 8.15 1.88 -4.01
C HIS A 9 7.72 3.18 -4.71
N CYS A 10 8.67 4.01 -5.14
CA CYS A 10 8.38 5.36 -5.62
C CYS A 10 9.06 5.75 -6.94
N LEU A 11 9.87 4.86 -7.52
CA LEU A 11 10.59 5.15 -8.76
C LEU A 11 9.68 5.64 -9.89
N GLY A 12 10.10 6.74 -10.53
CA GLY A 12 9.39 7.34 -11.65
C GLY A 12 8.29 8.32 -11.25
N LEU A 13 8.09 8.59 -9.96
CA LEU A 13 7.10 9.55 -9.47
C LEU A 13 7.25 10.91 -10.16
N ALA A 14 8.43 11.55 -10.07
CA ALA A 14 8.64 12.89 -10.62
C ALA A 14 8.56 12.94 -12.15
N ARG A 15 8.78 11.79 -12.82
CA ARG A 15 8.65 11.66 -14.27
C ARG A 15 7.18 11.58 -14.70
N HIS A 16 6.39 10.76 -14.01
CA HIS A 16 5.06 10.37 -14.45
C HIS A 16 3.93 11.15 -13.76
N PHE A 17 4.19 11.80 -12.62
CA PHE A 17 3.19 12.53 -11.85
C PHE A 17 3.53 14.01 -11.76
N TYR A 18 2.48 14.83 -11.72
CA TYR A 18 2.61 16.25 -11.47
C TYR A 18 2.50 16.54 -9.97
N LEU A 19 3.52 17.22 -9.42
CA LEU A 19 3.70 17.46 -7.98
C LEU A 19 3.70 18.97 -7.68
N GLY A 20 2.58 19.62 -7.97
CA GLY A 20 2.39 21.05 -7.79
C GLY A 20 0.91 21.45 -7.80
N PRO A 21 0.62 22.76 -7.70
CA PRO A 21 -0.73 23.30 -7.76
C PRO A 21 -1.38 23.01 -9.12
N ILE A 22 -2.63 22.55 -9.13
CA ILE A 22 -3.30 22.14 -10.38
C ILE A 22 -3.45 23.28 -11.38
N GLU A 23 -3.53 24.52 -10.89
CA GLU A 23 -3.54 25.76 -11.67
C GLU A 23 -2.27 25.96 -12.51
N ASP A 24 -1.14 25.40 -12.08
CA ASP A 24 0.16 25.52 -12.74
C ASP A 24 0.49 24.27 -13.59
N TYR A 25 -0.50 23.41 -13.86
CA TYR A 25 -0.29 22.17 -14.62
C TYR A 25 0.05 22.48 -16.09
N PRO A 26 1.27 22.17 -16.57
CA PRO A 26 1.74 22.69 -17.85
C PRO A 26 1.47 21.73 -19.03
N ASP A 27 0.90 20.55 -18.76
CA ASP A 27 0.81 19.48 -19.75
C ASP A 27 -0.56 19.46 -20.48
N ASP A 28 -1.45 20.43 -20.25
CA ASP A 28 -2.79 20.44 -20.86
C ASP A 28 -2.80 20.35 -22.38
N LYS A 29 -1.81 20.98 -23.01
CA LYS A 29 -1.66 21.04 -24.47
C LYS A 29 -0.87 19.85 -25.04
N LYS A 30 -0.36 18.95 -24.20
CA LYS A 30 0.35 17.75 -24.65
C LYS A 30 -0.64 16.68 -25.10
N ALA A 31 -0.18 15.72 -25.90
CA ALA A 31 -0.96 14.50 -26.16
C ALA A 31 -1.15 13.72 -24.85
N ASP A 32 -2.27 13.00 -24.72
CA ASP A 32 -2.63 12.34 -23.45
C ASP A 32 -1.55 11.36 -22.94
N LYS A 33 -0.85 10.66 -23.84
CA LYS A 33 0.27 9.77 -23.51
C LYS A 33 1.49 10.49 -22.88
N ASP A 34 1.61 11.80 -23.10
CA ASP A 34 2.73 12.63 -22.68
C ASP A 34 2.35 13.53 -21.48
N LYS A 35 1.10 13.46 -21.01
CA LYS A 35 0.60 14.16 -19.83
C LYS A 35 1.03 13.45 -18.56
N ARG A 36 1.60 14.20 -17.61
CA ARG A 36 1.81 13.67 -16.26
C ARG A 36 0.49 13.46 -15.54
N ILE A 37 0.41 12.41 -14.75
CA ILE A 37 -0.78 12.06 -13.96
C ILE A 37 -0.96 13.09 -12.84
N VAL A 38 -2.18 13.59 -12.68
CA VAL A 38 -2.56 14.48 -11.59
C VAL A 38 -3.07 13.64 -10.41
N ILE A 39 -2.51 13.89 -9.23
CA ILE A 39 -2.97 13.25 -7.99
C ILE A 39 -3.97 14.17 -7.28
N ARG A 40 -5.26 13.83 -7.31
CA ARG A 40 -6.29 14.67 -6.69
C ARG A 40 -6.24 14.67 -5.15
N GLU A 41 -5.82 13.54 -4.57
CA GLU A 41 -5.62 13.36 -3.13
C GLU A 41 -4.43 12.42 -2.89
N ILE A 42 -3.51 12.81 -2.01
CA ILE A 42 -2.38 11.98 -1.58
C ILE A 42 -2.61 11.47 -0.17
N TRP A 43 -2.12 10.28 0.12
CA TRP A 43 -2.07 9.75 1.47
C TRP A 43 -0.61 9.53 1.85
N SER A 44 -0.20 10.12 2.96
CA SER A 44 1.18 10.14 3.43
C SER A 44 1.21 9.84 4.91
N SER A 45 2.22 9.11 5.37
CA SER A 45 2.48 8.98 6.80
C SER A 45 3.66 9.87 7.21
N PRO A 46 3.52 10.74 8.22
CA PRO A 46 4.66 11.49 8.76
C PRO A 46 5.75 10.55 9.31
N LEU A 47 5.36 9.44 9.94
CA LEU A 47 6.27 8.48 10.55
C LEU A 47 7.17 7.78 9.52
N VAL A 48 6.62 7.46 8.34
CA VAL A 48 7.37 6.88 7.22
C VAL A 48 8.54 7.77 6.79
N PHE A 49 8.34 9.09 6.74
CA PHE A 49 9.37 10.02 6.28
C PHE A 49 10.30 10.56 7.38
N ARG A 50 9.95 10.33 8.66
CA ARG A 50 10.75 10.79 9.81
C ARG A 50 12.03 9.99 9.99
N ARG A 51 12.04 8.71 9.56
CA ARG A 51 13.15 7.76 9.81
C ARG A 51 14.31 7.87 8.81
N ARG A 52 14.45 9.02 8.12
CA ARG A 52 15.67 9.36 7.35
C ARG A 52 16.87 9.34 8.28
N SER A 53 17.72 8.32 8.17
CA SER A 53 18.99 8.23 8.89
C SER A 53 20.16 8.59 7.95
N LYS A 54 21.39 8.65 8.49
CA LYS A 54 22.59 8.74 7.66
C LYS A 54 22.79 7.51 6.77
N GLU A 55 22.16 6.39 7.12
CA GLU A 55 22.27 5.08 6.46
C GLU A 55 21.12 4.82 5.47
N HIS A 56 19.95 5.42 5.69
CA HIS A 56 18.78 5.33 4.80
C HIS A 56 18.54 6.69 4.11
N VAL A 57 19.20 6.89 2.97
CA VAL A 57 19.07 8.09 2.16
C VAL A 57 17.88 7.93 1.21
N LEU A 58 16.88 8.80 1.38
CA LEU A 58 15.74 8.88 0.47
C LEU A 58 16.19 9.20 -0.95
N CYS A 59 15.65 8.47 -1.92
CA CYS A 59 15.86 8.79 -3.33
C CYS A 59 15.10 10.07 -3.74
N ASP A 60 15.43 10.62 -4.92
CA ASP A 60 14.83 11.87 -5.40
C ASP A 60 13.31 11.81 -5.50
N ASP A 61 12.74 10.66 -5.93
CA ASP A 61 11.30 10.47 -6.02
C ASP A 61 10.63 10.46 -4.63
N ALA A 62 11.25 9.82 -3.64
CA ALA A 62 10.76 9.83 -2.25
C ALA A 62 10.82 11.25 -1.65
N LEU A 63 11.90 12.00 -1.93
CA LEU A 63 12.02 13.41 -1.54
C LEU A 63 10.96 14.28 -2.23
N ALA A 64 10.66 14.02 -3.50
CA ALA A 64 9.63 14.73 -4.25
C ALA A 64 8.24 14.45 -3.67
N PHE A 65 7.92 13.18 -3.35
CA PHE A 65 6.67 12.82 -2.67
C PHE A 65 6.51 13.55 -1.34
N ASN A 66 7.55 13.51 -0.50
CA ASN A 66 7.52 14.16 0.82
C ASN A 66 7.34 15.69 0.70
N ARG A 67 7.99 16.31 -0.29
CA ARG A 67 7.83 17.75 -0.57
C ARG A 67 6.39 18.07 -0.95
N GLU A 68 5.77 17.28 -1.81
CA GLU A 68 4.38 17.45 -2.22
C GLU A 68 3.41 17.24 -1.05
N ALA A 69 3.65 16.22 -0.21
CA ALA A 69 2.88 15.99 1.01
C ALA A 69 2.91 17.20 1.95
N LYS A 70 4.11 17.73 2.23
CA LYS A 70 4.29 18.93 3.05
C LYS A 70 3.66 20.18 2.43
N ARG A 71 3.72 20.32 1.10
CA ARG A 71 3.06 21.42 0.37
C ARG A 71 1.55 21.39 0.64
N ARG A 72 0.90 20.23 0.48
CA ARG A 72 -0.55 20.09 0.70
C ARG A 72 -0.96 20.28 2.15
N VAL A 73 -0.17 19.81 3.12
CA VAL A 73 -0.40 20.12 4.55
C VAL A 73 -0.34 21.63 4.80
N LYS A 74 0.60 22.35 4.18
CA LYS A 74 0.67 23.82 4.27
C LYS A 74 -0.58 24.47 3.66
N GLN A 75 -1.06 23.99 2.51
CA GLN A 75 -2.28 24.49 1.89
C GLN A 75 -3.53 24.22 2.74
N TYR A 76 -3.59 23.05 3.40
CA TYR A 76 -4.63 22.75 4.37
C TYR A 76 -4.67 23.78 5.51
N ARG A 77 -3.51 24.10 6.10
CA ARG A 77 -3.39 25.14 7.15
C ARG A 77 -3.81 26.54 6.67
N HIS A 78 -3.71 26.82 5.38
CA HIS A 78 -4.19 28.07 4.78
C HIS A 78 -5.69 28.05 4.40
N GLY A 79 -6.43 26.99 4.73
CA GLY A 79 -7.84 26.82 4.36
C GLY A 79 -8.08 26.41 2.91
N LEU A 80 -7.03 25.95 2.20
CA LEU A 80 -7.09 25.57 0.78
C LEU A 80 -7.04 24.06 0.54
N GLY A 81 -6.88 23.24 1.59
CA GLY A 81 -6.66 21.79 1.48
C GLY A 81 -7.83 20.96 0.94
N ASN A 82 -9.03 21.55 0.81
CA ASN A 82 -10.19 20.87 0.24
C ASN A 82 -10.29 20.97 -1.30
N LYS A 83 -9.39 21.74 -1.95
CA LYS A 83 -9.36 21.88 -3.41
C LYS A 83 -8.84 20.61 -4.09
N ASP A 84 -9.33 20.34 -5.29
CA ASP A 84 -8.80 19.26 -6.14
C ASP A 84 -7.30 19.44 -6.37
N GLY A 85 -6.51 18.40 -6.10
CA GLY A 85 -5.05 18.47 -6.19
C GLY A 85 -4.36 18.99 -4.93
N GLU A 86 -5.12 19.48 -3.94
CA GLU A 86 -4.58 19.97 -2.66
C GLU A 86 -4.89 19.05 -1.47
N ARG A 87 -5.71 18.02 -1.68
CA ARG A 87 -6.10 17.11 -0.61
C ARG A 87 -4.95 16.22 -0.18
N VAL A 88 -4.83 16.06 1.13
CA VAL A 88 -3.92 15.13 1.79
C VAL A 88 -4.64 14.47 2.97
N LEU A 89 -4.46 13.16 3.12
CA LEU A 89 -4.73 12.45 4.36
C LEU A 89 -3.41 12.01 4.99
N LEU A 90 -3.31 12.17 6.30
CA LEU A 90 -2.17 11.74 7.10
C LEU A 90 -2.47 10.39 7.73
N MET A 91 -1.64 9.40 7.40
CA MET A 91 -1.77 8.03 7.91
C MET A 91 -0.94 7.88 9.19
N GLY A 92 -1.62 7.97 10.33
CA GLY A 92 -1.03 8.03 11.65
C GLY A 92 -0.73 9.45 12.13
N GLU A 93 -0.57 9.57 13.45
CA GLU A 93 -0.16 10.80 14.13
C GLU A 93 1.36 11.00 13.98
N ASP A 94 1.80 12.26 14.07
CA ASP A 94 3.20 12.59 14.28
C ASP A 94 3.45 12.86 15.77
N VAL A 95 4.70 12.74 16.20
CA VAL A 95 5.09 13.01 17.59
C VAL A 95 5.09 14.51 17.89
N ASP A 96 5.15 14.86 19.17
CA ASP A 96 5.34 16.23 19.66
C ASP A 96 4.25 17.22 19.20
N GLY A 97 3.03 16.74 19.00
CA GLY A 97 1.87 17.57 18.66
C GLY A 97 1.86 18.18 17.25
N LYS A 98 2.75 17.72 16.35
CA LYS A 98 2.87 18.28 14.98
C LYS A 98 1.64 18.09 14.10
N THR A 99 0.74 17.20 14.50
CA THR A 99 -0.52 16.89 13.83
C THR A 99 -1.76 17.36 14.59
N ASP A 100 -1.61 18.03 15.73
CA ASP A 100 -2.73 18.42 16.60
C ASP A 100 -3.70 19.37 15.90
N ASP A 101 -3.17 20.29 15.09
CA ASP A 101 -3.95 21.22 14.27
C ASP A 101 -4.51 20.58 12.97
N LEU A 102 -4.21 19.29 12.74
CA LEU A 102 -4.54 18.57 11.50
C LEU A 102 -5.55 17.44 11.72
N ALA A 103 -6.17 17.34 12.90
CA ALA A 103 -7.09 16.26 13.26
C ALA A 103 -8.10 15.85 12.16
N PRO A 104 -8.75 16.76 11.39
CA PRO A 104 -9.72 16.37 10.35
C PRO A 104 -9.14 15.65 9.12
N ILE A 105 -7.81 15.64 8.97
CA ILE A 105 -7.11 14.96 7.89
C ILE A 105 -6.19 13.84 8.40
N VAL A 106 -6.13 13.61 9.71
CA VAL A 106 -5.37 12.52 10.32
C VAL A 106 -6.26 11.29 10.48
N ILE A 107 -5.83 10.17 9.90
CA ILE A 107 -6.43 8.86 10.10
C ILE A 107 -5.55 8.12 11.10
N LYS A 108 -6.11 7.74 12.25
CA LYS A 108 -5.38 6.98 13.27
C LYS A 108 -5.44 5.48 12.99
N PRO A 109 -4.43 4.68 13.37
CA PRO A 109 -4.54 3.22 13.38
C PRO A 109 -5.80 2.75 14.13
N GLY A 110 -6.41 1.66 13.65
CA GLY A 110 -7.72 1.15 14.08
C GLY A 110 -8.92 1.94 13.54
N SER A 111 -8.71 3.11 12.92
CA SER A 111 -9.82 3.91 12.38
C SER A 111 -10.23 3.42 11.00
N THR A 112 -11.54 3.37 10.78
CA THR A 112 -12.16 3.07 9.49
C THR A 112 -12.72 4.35 8.86
N PHE A 113 -12.48 4.54 7.56
CA PHE A 113 -12.95 5.71 6.81
C PHE A 113 -13.42 5.34 5.41
N SER A 114 -14.42 6.06 4.91
CA SER A 114 -15.01 5.87 3.58
C SER A 114 -14.90 7.10 2.67
N ARG A 115 -14.15 8.13 3.13
CA ARG A 115 -13.87 9.33 2.35
C ARG A 115 -12.68 9.09 1.42
N ILE A 116 -12.87 9.35 0.14
CA ILE A 116 -11.83 9.32 -0.88
C ILE A 116 -12.00 10.51 -1.81
N ASN A 117 -10.91 11.21 -2.10
CA ASN A 117 -10.93 12.42 -2.92
C ASN A 117 -11.93 13.49 -2.42
N GLY A 118 -11.98 13.69 -1.11
CA GLY A 118 -12.84 14.69 -0.46
C GLY A 118 -14.34 14.34 -0.34
N ALA A 119 -14.80 13.20 -0.83
CA ALA A 119 -16.20 12.77 -0.74
C ALA A 119 -16.36 11.39 -0.09
N ASN A 120 -17.43 11.19 0.66
CA ASN A 120 -17.79 9.85 1.16
C ASN A 120 -18.26 8.97 -0.01
N SER A 121 -17.85 7.72 0.00
CA SER A 121 -18.24 6.73 -1.00
C SER A 121 -18.88 5.51 -0.32
N SER A 122 -20.01 5.05 -0.85
CA SER A 122 -20.58 3.75 -0.44
C SER A 122 -19.81 2.57 -1.02
N TYR A 123 -18.95 2.82 -2.02
CA TYR A 123 -18.20 1.78 -2.74
C TYR A 123 -16.81 1.51 -2.16
N PHE A 124 -16.39 2.34 -1.19
CA PHE A 124 -15.04 2.33 -0.65
C PHE A 124 -15.07 2.51 0.86
N GLU A 125 -14.31 1.69 1.54
CA GLU A 125 -13.96 1.84 2.94
C GLU A 125 -12.53 1.34 3.14
N ALA A 126 -11.82 1.90 4.10
CA ALA A 126 -10.49 1.44 4.47
C ALA A 126 -10.28 1.56 5.97
N THR A 127 -9.61 0.56 6.55
CA THR A 127 -9.18 0.54 7.95
C THR A 127 -7.67 0.68 7.98
N LEU A 128 -7.16 1.76 8.56
CA LEU A 128 -5.73 1.95 8.77
C LEU A 128 -5.30 1.09 9.96
N LEU A 129 -4.31 0.23 9.79
CA LEU A 129 -3.84 -0.71 10.83
C LEU A 129 -2.46 -0.33 11.38
N ALA A 130 -1.60 0.25 10.53
CA ALA A 130 -0.30 0.76 10.91
C ALA A 130 0.03 2.03 10.10
N PRO A 131 0.92 2.93 10.56
CA PRO A 131 1.90 2.74 11.63
C PRO A 131 1.31 2.88 13.05
N ILE A 132 1.56 1.90 13.92
CA ILE A 132 1.27 1.98 15.36
C ILE A 132 2.45 2.68 16.05
N LEU A 133 2.17 3.67 16.90
CA LEU A 133 3.20 4.30 17.73
C LEU A 133 3.66 3.29 18.79
N CYS A 134 4.96 3.03 18.84
CA CYS A 134 5.58 2.27 19.92
C CYS A 134 6.36 3.25 20.80
N GLU A 135 6.08 3.22 22.10
CA GLU A 135 6.75 4.06 23.10
C GLU A 135 7.95 3.35 23.76
N ASP A 136 8.15 2.07 23.47
CA ASP A 136 9.26 1.29 24.03
C ASP A 136 10.60 1.66 23.36
N PRO A 137 11.56 2.24 24.09
CA PRO A 137 12.81 2.73 23.52
C PRO A 137 13.70 1.63 22.93
N ASP A 138 13.65 0.41 23.46
CA ASP A 138 14.47 -0.71 22.97
C ASP A 138 13.93 -1.22 21.62
N ILE A 139 12.60 -1.18 21.47
CA ILE A 139 11.92 -1.51 20.21
C ILE A 139 12.05 -0.34 19.20
N VAL A 140 12.08 0.91 19.67
CA VAL A 140 12.26 2.10 18.81
C VAL A 140 13.57 2.05 18.01
N GLU A 141 14.64 1.42 18.51
CA GLU A 141 15.89 1.19 17.76
C GLU A 141 15.71 0.18 16.61
N GLU A 142 15.06 -0.97 16.86
CA GLU A 142 14.78 -1.98 15.82
C GLU A 142 13.74 -1.48 14.80
N LEU A 143 12.80 -0.65 15.23
CA LEU A 143 11.79 0.00 14.39
C LEU A 143 12.40 0.92 13.31
N LYS A 144 13.68 1.30 13.40
CA LYS A 144 14.28 2.32 12.52
C LYS A 144 14.42 1.91 11.05
N LYS A 145 14.43 0.60 10.71
CA LYS A 145 14.73 0.15 9.35
C LYS A 145 13.49 -0.02 8.46
N ASN A 146 12.49 -0.83 8.82
CA ASN A 146 11.32 -1.12 7.96
C ASN A 146 9.94 -1.08 8.66
N ASN A 147 9.87 -0.73 9.95
CA ASN A 147 8.64 -0.84 10.74
C ASN A 147 7.77 0.44 10.74
N SER A 148 7.79 1.22 9.66
CA SER A 148 6.94 2.42 9.51
C SER A 148 5.87 2.29 8.43
N SER A 149 5.87 1.16 7.73
CA SER A 149 4.98 0.90 6.61
C SER A 149 3.52 1.17 6.95
N ILE A 150 2.82 1.82 6.02
CA ILE A 150 1.37 1.92 6.12
C ILE A 150 0.78 0.55 5.83
N VAL A 151 0.16 -0.04 6.85
CA VAL A 151 -0.66 -1.25 6.72
C VAL A 151 -2.12 -0.84 6.70
N ILE A 152 -2.84 -1.22 5.65
CA ILE A 152 -4.22 -0.79 5.44
C ILE A 152 -5.03 -1.92 4.80
N ASN A 153 -6.26 -2.10 5.27
CA ASN A 153 -7.20 -3.05 4.69
C ASN A 153 -8.34 -2.27 4.02
N PHE A 154 -8.48 -2.43 2.71
CA PHE A 154 -9.53 -1.82 1.91
C PHE A 154 -10.73 -2.76 1.81
N ALA A 155 -11.93 -2.26 2.04
CA ALA A 155 -13.18 -2.95 1.72
C ALA A 155 -13.82 -2.30 0.48
N LEU A 156 -13.78 -3.02 -0.64
CA LEU A 156 -14.30 -2.55 -1.93
C LEU A 156 -15.65 -3.20 -2.21
N GLU A 157 -16.63 -2.37 -2.52
CA GLU A 157 -17.99 -2.83 -2.81
C GLU A 157 -18.06 -3.64 -4.10
N SER A 158 -18.99 -4.59 -4.13
CA SER A 158 -19.26 -5.36 -5.34
C SER A 158 -19.97 -4.49 -6.38
N VAL A 159 -19.86 -4.87 -7.66
CA VAL A 159 -20.66 -4.27 -8.75
C VAL A 159 -22.17 -4.44 -8.56
N GLU A 160 -22.60 -5.39 -7.73
CA GLU A 160 -23.99 -5.62 -7.33
C GLU A 160 -24.19 -5.28 -5.85
N ALA A 161 -25.19 -4.44 -5.55
CA ALA A 161 -25.50 -4.00 -4.19
C ALA A 161 -25.90 -5.16 -3.26
N GLY A 162 -25.50 -5.08 -1.98
CA GLY A 162 -25.85 -6.05 -0.94
C GLY A 162 -25.03 -7.33 -0.95
N ARG A 163 -23.98 -7.41 -1.78
CA ARG A 163 -23.05 -8.54 -1.84
C ARG A 163 -21.85 -8.28 -0.91
N PRO A 164 -21.12 -9.33 -0.47
CA PRO A 164 -19.96 -9.14 0.37
C PRO A 164 -18.91 -8.23 -0.29
N ARG A 165 -18.35 -7.30 0.49
CA ARG A 165 -17.21 -6.50 0.07
C ARG A 165 -15.96 -7.36 -0.05
N CYS A 166 -15.11 -7.01 -1.00
CA CYS A 166 -13.79 -7.61 -1.14
C CYS A 166 -12.80 -6.88 -0.23
N LYS A 167 -12.08 -7.63 0.60
CA LYS A 167 -11.02 -7.09 1.45
C LYS A 167 -9.67 -7.18 0.74
N PHE A 168 -9.00 -6.05 0.56
CA PHE A 168 -7.63 -5.96 0.04
C PHE A 168 -6.70 -5.45 1.14
N LEU A 169 -5.84 -6.34 1.65
CA LEU A 169 -4.83 -6.00 2.63
C LEU A 169 -3.50 -5.67 1.94
N SER A 170 -2.97 -4.49 2.25
CA SER A 170 -1.64 -4.04 1.81
C SER A 170 -0.77 -3.76 3.02
N GLY A 171 0.38 -4.43 3.08
CA GLY A 171 1.34 -4.33 4.18
C GLY A 171 2.49 -3.34 3.99
N GLY A 172 2.69 -2.82 2.77
CA GLY A 172 3.96 -2.18 2.42
C GLY A 172 5.13 -3.12 2.71
N ASP A 173 6.17 -2.61 3.38
CA ASP A 173 7.35 -3.37 3.79
C ASP A 173 7.33 -3.73 5.28
N ALA A 174 6.15 -3.83 5.88
CA ALA A 174 6.01 -4.23 7.27
C ALA A 174 6.72 -5.58 7.52
N GLU A 175 7.72 -5.55 8.39
CA GLU A 175 8.46 -6.74 8.83
C GLU A 175 7.77 -7.43 10.01
N VAL A 176 8.32 -8.58 10.40
CA VAL A 176 7.78 -9.56 11.35
C VAL A 176 7.22 -8.88 12.61
N TYR A 177 7.95 -7.95 13.21
CA TYR A 177 7.53 -7.22 14.40
C TYR A 177 6.18 -6.52 14.21
N VAL A 178 5.99 -5.84 13.08
CA VAL A 178 4.73 -5.14 12.79
C VAL A 178 3.59 -6.16 12.68
N TRP A 179 3.81 -7.31 12.05
CA TRP A 179 2.80 -8.36 11.96
C TRP A 179 2.48 -9.01 13.31
N GLU A 180 3.47 -9.17 14.19
CA GLU A 180 3.26 -9.63 15.57
C GLU A 180 2.41 -8.64 16.37
N LEU A 181 2.71 -7.33 16.27
CA LEU A 181 1.89 -6.27 16.87
C LEU A 181 0.46 -6.27 16.33
N LEU A 182 0.31 -6.34 15.01
CA LEU A 182 -1.00 -6.37 14.37
C LEU A 182 -1.80 -7.61 14.77
N TRP A 183 -1.14 -8.75 14.96
CA TRP A 183 -1.79 -9.95 15.48
C TRP A 183 -2.28 -9.77 16.92
N ALA A 184 -1.44 -9.17 17.78
CA ALA A 184 -1.81 -8.89 19.16
C ALA A 184 -3.02 -7.95 19.25
N GLU A 185 -3.05 -6.90 18.42
CA GLU A 185 -4.10 -5.88 18.43
C GLU A 185 -5.40 -6.36 17.73
N TYR A 186 -5.27 -6.95 16.54
CA TYR A 186 -6.39 -7.17 15.62
C TYR A 186 -6.71 -8.64 15.33
N GLY A 187 -5.93 -9.58 15.87
CA GLY A 187 -6.07 -11.02 15.57
C GLY A 187 -7.44 -11.61 15.91
N LYS A 188 -8.22 -10.94 16.76
CA LYS A 188 -9.57 -11.34 17.16
C LYS A 188 -10.70 -10.52 16.54
N SER A 189 -10.39 -9.39 15.89
CA SER A 189 -11.42 -8.48 15.35
C SER A 189 -11.81 -8.77 13.90
N GLY A 190 -11.03 -9.61 13.20
CA GLY A 190 -11.24 -9.91 11.78
C GLY A 190 -10.79 -8.79 10.83
N GLU A 191 -10.14 -7.75 11.35
CA GLU A 191 -9.58 -6.64 10.56
C GLU A 191 -8.43 -7.09 9.66
N LEU A 192 -7.74 -8.16 10.02
CA LEU A 192 -6.67 -8.75 9.20
C LEU A 192 -7.19 -9.68 8.10
N GLN A 193 -8.49 -9.99 8.07
CA GLN A 193 -9.04 -10.88 7.04
C GLN A 193 -8.94 -10.26 5.64
N TYR A 194 -8.63 -11.08 4.64
CA TYR A 194 -8.49 -10.60 3.26
C TYR A 194 -8.98 -11.59 2.20
N ASP A 195 -9.44 -11.03 1.09
CA ASP A 195 -9.68 -11.74 -0.18
C ASP A 195 -8.50 -11.53 -1.15
N LEU A 196 -7.81 -10.39 -1.03
CA LEU A 196 -6.57 -10.07 -1.73
C LEU A 196 -5.51 -9.61 -0.72
N LEU A 197 -4.32 -10.19 -0.77
CA LEU A 197 -3.15 -9.68 -0.03
C LEU A 197 -2.06 -9.32 -1.04
N GLN A 198 -1.53 -8.10 -0.95
CA GLN A 198 -0.21 -7.81 -1.51
C GLN A 198 0.82 -8.34 -0.53
N ALA A 199 1.58 -9.38 -0.92
CA ALA A 199 2.57 -10.00 -0.05
C ALA A 199 3.55 -8.93 0.45
N PRO A 200 3.65 -8.72 1.77
CA PRO A 200 4.48 -7.67 2.33
C PRO A 200 5.94 -7.76 1.88
N HIS A 201 6.56 -6.60 1.71
CA HIS A 201 7.95 -6.43 1.34
C HIS A 201 8.35 -7.32 0.15
N HIS A 202 7.55 -7.28 -0.92
CA HIS A 202 7.80 -8.04 -2.14
C HIS A 202 7.91 -9.57 -1.93
N CYS A 203 7.20 -10.13 -0.94
CA CYS A 203 7.33 -11.53 -0.48
C CYS A 203 8.66 -11.79 0.25
N SER A 204 9.05 -10.88 1.13
CA SER A 204 10.25 -11.05 1.97
C SER A 204 10.04 -12.07 3.08
N TRP A 205 11.10 -12.80 3.44
CA TRP A 205 11.10 -13.64 4.64
C TRP A 205 11.03 -12.81 5.92
N HIS A 206 11.57 -11.59 5.92
CA HIS A 206 11.49 -10.68 7.05
C HIS A 206 10.07 -10.25 7.41
N SER A 207 9.05 -10.48 6.57
CA SER A 207 7.64 -10.32 6.94
C SER A 207 7.12 -11.43 7.87
N LEU A 208 7.79 -12.58 7.91
CA LEU A 208 7.36 -13.80 8.60
C LEU A 208 8.35 -14.25 9.67
N SER A 209 9.53 -13.64 9.78
CA SER A 209 10.60 -14.15 10.61
C SER A 209 11.61 -13.07 11.03
N TRP A 210 12.13 -13.23 12.24
CA TRP A 210 13.30 -12.51 12.76
C TRP A 210 14.62 -13.08 12.22
N ASP A 211 14.60 -14.31 11.71
CA ASP A 211 15.77 -14.99 11.18
C ASP A 211 16.08 -14.53 9.75
N SER A 212 17.36 -14.30 9.45
CA SER A 212 17.81 -14.06 8.07
C SER A 212 17.75 -15.34 7.24
N TRP A 213 17.03 -15.31 6.11
CA TRP A 213 16.99 -16.43 5.15
C TRP A 213 18.36 -16.69 4.52
N SER A 214 19.08 -15.62 4.17
CA SER A 214 20.37 -15.74 3.48
C SER A 214 21.45 -16.39 4.37
N GLU A 215 21.35 -16.20 5.68
CA GLU A 215 22.26 -16.79 6.68
C GLU A 215 21.82 -18.18 7.14
N LYS A 216 20.55 -18.33 7.55
CA LYS A 216 20.06 -19.56 8.20
C LYS A 216 19.44 -20.57 7.24
N GLY A 217 18.99 -20.16 6.05
CA GLY A 217 18.27 -21.00 5.10
C GLY A 217 17.12 -21.75 5.78
N GLU A 218 16.99 -23.06 5.52
CA GLU A 218 15.92 -23.90 6.09
C GLU A 218 15.92 -24.02 7.63
N LYS A 219 16.97 -23.56 8.32
CA LYS A 219 16.98 -23.47 9.79
C LYS A 219 16.27 -22.22 10.32
N ALA A 220 15.93 -21.26 9.45
CA ALA A 220 15.22 -20.06 9.81
C ALA A 220 13.82 -20.40 10.32
N GLN A 221 13.43 -19.83 11.45
CA GLN A 221 12.16 -20.13 12.10
C GLN A 221 11.09 -19.12 11.73
N VAL A 222 9.89 -19.59 11.44
CA VAL A 222 8.73 -18.72 11.22
C VAL A 222 8.22 -18.18 12.57
N SER A 223 7.88 -16.90 12.63
CA SER A 223 7.13 -16.32 13.75
C SER A 223 5.68 -16.80 13.68
N ALA A 224 5.20 -17.42 14.77
CA ALA A 224 3.85 -17.99 14.80
C ALA A 224 2.79 -16.89 14.73
N GLU A 225 3.04 -15.76 15.40
CA GLU A 225 2.18 -14.60 15.49
C GLU A 225 2.13 -13.86 14.16
N ALA A 226 3.27 -13.58 13.52
CA ALA A 226 3.28 -12.95 12.19
C ALA A 226 2.59 -13.82 11.14
N ARG A 227 2.86 -15.14 11.17
CA ARG A 227 2.17 -16.10 10.31
C ARG A 227 0.67 -16.17 10.60
N ALA A 228 0.24 -16.05 11.86
CA ALA A 228 -1.18 -16.01 12.21
C ALA A 228 -1.86 -14.74 11.69
N ALA A 229 -1.18 -13.59 11.76
CA ALA A 229 -1.62 -12.31 11.20
C ALA A 229 -1.83 -12.40 9.69
N LEU A 230 -0.80 -12.86 8.96
CA LEU A 230 -0.83 -13.02 7.52
C LEU A 230 -1.68 -14.22 7.06
N GLY A 231 -1.99 -15.13 7.97
CA GLY A 231 -2.78 -16.33 7.75
C GLY A 231 -4.29 -16.10 7.70
N GLN A 232 -4.78 -14.87 7.84
CA GLN A 232 -6.20 -14.53 7.86
C GLN A 232 -6.87 -14.54 6.46
N ALA A 233 -6.39 -15.41 5.57
CA ALA A 233 -6.93 -15.56 4.23
C ALA A 233 -8.39 -16.07 4.26
N LYS A 234 -9.27 -15.45 3.48
CA LYS A 234 -10.63 -15.94 3.25
C LYS A 234 -10.65 -17.05 2.18
N THR A 235 -11.77 -17.78 2.09
CA THR A 235 -11.99 -18.79 1.05
C THR A 235 -11.75 -18.21 -0.34
N GLY A 236 -10.88 -18.86 -1.12
CA GLY A 236 -10.53 -18.45 -2.47
C GLY A 236 -9.65 -17.19 -2.55
N ALA A 237 -9.03 -16.76 -1.45
CA ALA A 237 -8.16 -15.59 -1.43
C ALA A 237 -7.00 -15.69 -2.43
N VAL A 238 -6.49 -14.53 -2.82
CA VAL A 238 -5.32 -14.40 -3.69
C VAL A 238 -4.23 -13.64 -2.95
N ILE A 239 -3.02 -14.18 -2.95
CA ILE A 239 -1.81 -13.48 -2.47
C ILE A 239 -0.95 -13.14 -3.68
N VAL A 240 -0.57 -11.87 -3.82
CA VAL A 240 0.25 -11.39 -4.93
C VAL A 240 1.58 -10.86 -4.41
N ALA A 241 2.67 -11.51 -4.82
CA ALA A 241 4.01 -10.96 -4.72
C ALA A 241 4.26 -10.00 -5.89
N SER A 242 4.27 -8.71 -5.59
CA SER A 242 4.71 -7.67 -6.53
C SER A 242 6.23 -7.64 -6.55
N SER A 243 6.87 -8.59 -7.22
CA SER A 243 8.30 -8.78 -7.18
C SER A 243 8.85 -9.27 -8.52
N LYS A 244 10.18 -9.37 -8.60
CA LYS A 244 10.84 -10.19 -9.62
C LYS A 244 10.47 -11.66 -9.42
N ARG A 245 10.83 -12.51 -10.38
CA ARG A 245 10.66 -13.96 -10.28
C ARG A 245 11.20 -14.49 -8.94
N ILE A 246 10.48 -15.43 -8.33
CA ILE A 246 10.87 -16.05 -7.07
C ILE A 246 11.66 -17.32 -7.40
N LEU A 247 12.95 -17.31 -7.10
CA LEU A 247 13.87 -18.41 -7.37
C LEU A 247 14.17 -19.17 -6.07
N ASP A 248 14.51 -20.45 -6.18
CA ASP A 248 15.00 -21.24 -5.05
C ASP A 248 16.47 -20.92 -4.79
N ASP A 249 16.70 -19.73 -4.24
CA ASP A 249 18.02 -19.21 -3.89
C ASP A 249 17.99 -18.55 -2.49
N LYS A 250 19.09 -17.87 -2.14
CA LYS A 250 19.26 -17.19 -0.86
C LYS A 250 18.83 -15.73 -0.87
N ASN A 251 18.27 -15.24 -1.98
CA ASN A 251 17.85 -13.85 -2.08
C ASN A 251 16.61 -13.61 -1.22
N ASP A 252 16.55 -12.41 -0.66
CA ASP A 252 15.41 -11.91 0.09
C ASP A 252 15.45 -10.37 0.03
N PRO A 253 14.41 -9.70 -0.50
CA PRO A 253 13.24 -10.23 -1.22
C PRO A 253 13.47 -10.42 -2.74
N PRO A 254 12.63 -11.21 -3.44
CA PRO A 254 11.63 -12.12 -2.88
C PRO A 254 12.27 -13.40 -2.33
N CYS A 255 11.67 -14.00 -1.30
CA CYS A 255 12.17 -15.24 -0.70
C CYS A 255 11.31 -16.47 -1.04
N ILE A 256 11.95 -17.57 -1.43
CA ILE A 256 11.29 -18.85 -1.72
C ILE A 256 10.60 -19.45 -0.50
N ARG A 257 11.19 -19.34 0.69
CA ARG A 257 10.61 -19.86 1.93
C ARG A 257 9.35 -19.11 2.31
N ALA A 258 9.33 -17.79 2.12
CA ALA A 258 8.14 -16.96 2.32
C ALA A 258 7.02 -17.37 1.35
N LYS A 259 7.33 -17.57 0.05
CA LYS A 259 6.37 -18.10 -0.93
C LYS A 259 5.75 -19.42 -0.45
N ARG A 260 6.55 -20.38 0.01
CA ARG A 260 6.06 -21.67 0.52
C ARG A 260 5.11 -21.50 1.72
N GLU A 261 5.37 -20.54 2.61
CA GLU A 261 4.45 -20.24 3.73
C GLU A 261 3.13 -19.64 3.25
N TYR A 262 3.17 -18.70 2.29
CA TYR A 262 1.95 -18.14 1.70
C TYR A 262 1.13 -19.19 0.94
N GLU A 263 1.78 -20.08 0.18
CA GLU A 263 1.12 -21.22 -0.48
C GLU A 263 0.48 -22.16 0.54
N SER A 264 1.15 -22.42 1.68
CA SER A 264 0.62 -23.22 2.78
C SER A 264 -0.61 -22.58 3.43
N ILE A 265 -0.59 -21.26 3.68
CA ILE A 265 -1.75 -20.50 4.15
C ILE A 265 -2.93 -20.66 3.18
N LEU A 266 -2.67 -20.54 1.87
CA LEU A 266 -3.71 -20.57 0.84
C LEU A 266 -4.28 -21.97 0.59
N ALA A 267 -3.51 -23.03 0.82
CA ALA A 267 -3.96 -24.40 0.64
C ALA A 267 -5.21 -24.74 1.47
N ALA A 268 -5.27 -24.22 2.71
CA ALA A 268 -6.40 -24.44 3.62
C ALA A 268 -7.71 -23.78 3.14
N VAL A 269 -7.62 -22.78 2.28
CA VAL A 269 -8.76 -21.94 1.86
C VAL A 269 -9.04 -22.04 0.36
N GLY A 270 -8.34 -22.93 -0.37
CA GLY A 270 -8.46 -23.06 -1.82
C GLY A 270 -8.03 -21.80 -2.58
N GLY A 271 -7.07 -21.07 -2.03
CA GLY A 271 -6.58 -19.80 -2.57
C GLY A 271 -5.51 -19.96 -3.65
N LYS A 272 -4.97 -18.82 -4.13
CA LYS A 272 -3.94 -18.78 -5.18
C LYS A 272 -2.82 -17.81 -4.85
N PHE A 273 -1.58 -18.25 -5.03
CA PHE A 273 -0.41 -17.39 -4.97
C PHE A 273 -0.02 -16.96 -6.39
N MET A 274 0.35 -15.69 -6.56
CA MET A 274 0.80 -15.14 -7.84
C MET A 274 2.03 -14.26 -7.65
N CYS A 275 2.91 -14.22 -8.64
CA CYS A 275 4.05 -13.32 -8.70
C CYS A 275 3.99 -12.50 -9.99
N THR A 276 4.10 -11.18 -9.92
CA THR A 276 4.11 -10.30 -11.10
C THR A 276 5.31 -10.61 -12.01
N GLY A 277 6.45 -11.00 -11.43
CA GLY A 277 7.65 -11.41 -12.16
C GLY A 277 7.55 -12.78 -12.84
N GLU A 278 6.46 -13.51 -12.62
CA GLU A 278 6.19 -14.82 -13.22
C GLU A 278 4.94 -14.81 -14.11
N TYR A 279 4.12 -13.76 -14.05
CA TYR A 279 2.83 -13.69 -14.75
C TYR A 279 2.90 -12.95 -16.10
N PRO A 280 2.25 -13.46 -17.16
CA PRO A 280 1.66 -14.81 -17.25
C PRO A 280 2.72 -15.89 -17.32
N GLN A 281 3.92 -15.54 -17.83
CA GLN A 281 5.10 -16.39 -17.91
C GLN A 281 6.33 -15.50 -17.62
N TYR A 282 7.39 -16.04 -17.02
CA TYR A 282 8.52 -15.21 -16.58
C TYR A 282 9.32 -14.54 -17.73
N TRP A 283 9.23 -15.05 -18.96
CA TRP A 283 9.94 -14.52 -20.13
C TRP A 283 9.10 -13.54 -20.96
N GLU A 284 7.80 -13.41 -20.67
CA GLU A 284 6.87 -12.53 -21.37
C GLU A 284 5.84 -12.03 -20.36
N GLN A 285 6.29 -11.15 -19.47
CA GLN A 285 5.47 -10.63 -18.39
C GLN A 285 4.42 -9.65 -18.92
N ALA A 286 3.25 -9.64 -18.28
CA ALA A 286 2.16 -8.72 -18.59
C ALA A 286 1.50 -8.21 -17.29
N PRO A 287 0.78 -7.07 -17.33
CA PRO A 287 0.03 -6.60 -16.18
C PRO A 287 -0.92 -7.67 -15.64
N LEU A 288 -0.93 -7.82 -14.30
CA LEU A 288 -1.84 -8.71 -13.60
C LEU A 288 -3.16 -7.98 -13.35
N ASP A 289 -4.18 -8.30 -14.14
CA ASP A 289 -5.52 -7.72 -14.01
C ASP A 289 -6.39 -8.54 -13.04
N LEU A 290 -6.72 -7.94 -11.90
CA LEU A 290 -7.57 -8.54 -10.88
C LEU A 290 -8.95 -7.89 -10.91
N GLN A 291 -9.98 -8.70 -11.17
CA GLN A 291 -11.37 -8.28 -11.05
C GLN A 291 -11.92 -8.67 -9.69
N VAL A 292 -12.41 -7.67 -8.97
CA VAL A 292 -13.14 -7.83 -7.72
C VAL A 292 -14.62 -8.04 -8.02
N SER A 293 -15.21 -9.09 -7.46
CA SER A 293 -16.66 -9.35 -7.57
C SER A 293 -17.13 -10.23 -6.41
N PHE A 294 -18.23 -9.88 -5.76
CA PHE A 294 -18.90 -10.74 -4.76
C PHE A 294 -18.01 -11.20 -3.59
N GLY A 295 -17.12 -10.34 -3.09
CA GLY A 295 -16.18 -10.73 -2.03
C GLY A 295 -15.17 -11.79 -2.47
N ALA A 296 -14.85 -11.82 -3.77
CA ALA A 296 -13.86 -12.70 -4.35
C ALA A 296 -13.02 -11.96 -5.40
N VAL A 297 -11.83 -12.50 -5.66
CA VAL A 297 -10.87 -11.97 -6.63
C VAL A 297 -10.75 -12.95 -7.79
N ARG A 298 -10.91 -12.46 -9.02
CA ARG A 298 -10.71 -13.23 -10.24
C ARG A 298 -9.60 -12.63 -11.07
N VAL A 299 -8.64 -13.47 -11.46
CA VAL A 299 -7.58 -13.10 -12.41
C VAL A 299 -8.18 -13.06 -13.81
N ARG A 300 -8.11 -11.90 -14.48
CA ARG A 300 -8.44 -11.81 -15.90
C ARG A 300 -7.27 -12.34 -16.73
N LYS A 301 -7.57 -12.93 -17.88
CA LYS A 301 -6.52 -13.41 -18.80
C LYS A 301 -5.75 -12.22 -19.38
N ALA A 302 -4.42 -12.31 -19.38
CA ALA A 302 -3.56 -11.36 -20.10
C ALA A 302 -4.03 -11.20 -21.56
N GLY A 303 -4.08 -9.96 -22.04
CA GLY A 303 -4.56 -9.62 -23.39
C GLY A 303 -6.08 -9.41 -23.51
N ALA A 304 -6.88 -9.75 -22.49
CA ALA A 304 -8.28 -9.33 -22.42
C ALA A 304 -8.36 -7.88 -21.92
N GLY A 305 -8.01 -6.93 -22.79
CA GLY A 305 -7.81 -5.52 -22.43
C GLY A 305 -8.89 -4.94 -21.51
N SER A 306 -8.47 -4.28 -20.43
CA SER A 306 -9.34 -3.43 -19.63
C SER A 306 -9.48 -2.07 -20.31
N SER A 307 -10.51 -1.92 -21.15
CA SER A 307 -10.82 -0.67 -21.87
C SER A 307 -11.32 0.47 -20.96
N THR A 308 -11.47 0.24 -19.65
CA THR A 308 -12.22 1.13 -18.76
C THR A 308 -11.38 2.12 -17.94
N VAL A 309 -10.07 1.90 -17.76
CA VAL A 309 -9.25 2.80 -16.92
C VAL A 309 -8.88 4.10 -17.66
N ALA A 310 -8.79 4.08 -18.98
CA ALA A 310 -8.47 5.26 -19.79
C ALA A 310 -9.57 6.35 -19.78
N ALA A 311 -10.83 5.99 -19.48
CA ALA A 311 -11.96 6.92 -19.54
C ALA A 311 -12.08 7.86 -18.32
N LEU A 312 -11.46 7.53 -17.18
CA LEU A 312 -11.53 8.37 -15.96
C LEU A 312 -10.52 9.54 -15.96
N ALA A 313 -9.51 9.50 -16.83
CA ALA A 313 -8.52 10.57 -16.96
C ALA A 313 -9.07 11.80 -17.71
N ALA A 314 -10.17 11.65 -18.45
CA ALA A 314 -10.79 12.69 -19.26
C ALA A 314 -12.05 13.29 -18.60
N ALA A 315 -12.01 13.58 -17.30
CA ALA A 315 -13.02 14.48 -16.73
C ALA A 315 -12.66 15.92 -17.10
N PRO A 316 -13.51 16.66 -17.85
CA PRO A 316 -13.22 18.05 -18.19
C PRO A 316 -13.14 18.89 -16.91
N ARG A 317 -12.23 19.87 -16.89
CA ARG A 317 -12.17 20.84 -15.79
C ARG A 317 -13.48 21.63 -15.76
N ALA A 318 -14.14 21.66 -14.61
CA ALA A 318 -15.14 22.69 -14.35
C ALA A 318 -14.41 24.05 -14.37
N GLY A 319 -14.65 24.87 -15.39
CA GLY A 319 -14.15 26.24 -15.43
C GLY A 319 -13.56 26.75 -16.75
N SER A 320 -13.68 26.04 -17.89
CA SER A 320 -13.39 26.69 -19.17
C SER A 320 -14.51 27.70 -19.49
N PRO A 321 -14.22 29.02 -19.59
CA PRO A 321 -15.17 29.94 -20.20
C PRO A 321 -15.31 29.56 -21.67
N ARG A 322 -16.55 29.61 -22.18
CA ARG A 322 -16.80 29.65 -23.63
C ARG A 322 -16.33 30.96 -24.21
#